data_AF-A0AAU2HCT9-F1
#
_entry.id   AF-A0AAU2HCT9-F1
#
_cell.length_a   1.000
_cell.length_b   1.000
_cell.length_c   1.000
_cell.angle_alpha   90.00
_cell.angle_beta   90.00
_cell.angle_gamma   90.00
#
_symmetry.space_group_name_H-M   'P 1'
#
loop_
_entity.id
_entity.type
_entity.pdbx_description
1 polymer ?
#
loop_
_entity_poly.entity_id
_entity_poly.type
_entity_poly.pdbx_seq_one_letter_code
_entity_poly.pdbx_strand_id
1 'polypeptide(L)'
;MRYDALGAAEDLESAIRANDVAVRSAPPDHPERGTLLANRGVYRMEQFSLSDDPGDLDLDVAVAALTEAVAVTPLGSSHADFNNNLGNALQRRFERTADPADIDRSITALRTASESPAAPDEAQATYLNNLGIALRRRFRHQGDLEASIDAHRRAVELRDPGVPEWAKDQSGYATALRERFKTTGDPTHRDAAVAEFAKVVKRADAMAVVRIRAARAAARLTVEHDPGRAADFLEEAVQLLETVALRRLDLKDRQRSKNCVPNSAVRTCQPRTADNSTRGSARRWSRSVPWTGSASSVAGSALPN
;
A
#
# COMPACT_ATOMS: atom_id res chain seq x y z
N MET A 1 12.74 13.06 -0.48
CA MET A 1 12.31 11.67 -0.77
C MET A 1 12.97 10.65 0.15
N ARG A 2 14.30 10.46 0.21
CA ARG A 2 14.89 9.49 1.18
C ARG A 2 14.70 9.94 2.64
N TYR A 3 14.82 11.24 2.92
CA TYR A 3 14.58 11.82 4.25
C TYR A 3 13.11 11.70 4.72
N ASP A 4 12.14 12.00 3.85
CA ASP A 4 10.71 11.91 4.18
C ASP A 4 10.25 10.46 4.40
N ALA A 5 10.81 9.51 3.64
CA ALA A 5 10.53 8.08 3.82
C ALA A 5 11.20 7.51 5.09
N LEU A 6 12.38 8.02 5.46
CA LEU A 6 13.04 7.70 6.72
C LEU A 6 12.23 8.22 7.93
N GLY A 7 11.74 9.46 7.87
CA GLY A 7 10.88 10.02 8.92
C GLY A 7 9.57 9.24 9.09
N ALA A 8 8.90 8.90 7.99
CA ALA A 8 7.68 8.09 8.04
C ALA A 8 7.92 6.67 8.61
N ALA A 9 9.08 6.07 8.35
CA ALA A 9 9.45 4.77 8.90
C ALA A 9 9.71 4.82 10.41
N GLU A 10 10.40 5.87 10.90
CA GLU A 10 10.65 6.09 12.32
C GLU A 10 9.36 6.38 13.10
N ASP A 11 8.43 7.13 12.51
CA ASP A 11 7.12 7.40 13.08
C ASP A 11 6.28 6.11 13.18
N LEU A 12 6.28 5.29 12.14
CA LEU A 12 5.58 4.00 12.14
C LEU A 12 6.16 3.04 13.18
N GLU A 13 7.49 2.94 13.29
CA GLU A 13 8.12 2.08 14.28
C GLU A 13 7.78 2.53 15.71
N SER A 14 7.70 3.85 15.93
CA SER A 14 7.28 4.42 17.22
C SER A 14 5.80 4.11 17.52
N ALA A 15 4.93 4.21 16.53
CA ALA A 15 3.51 3.83 16.66
C ALA A 15 3.35 2.34 16.99
N ILE A 16 4.13 1.47 16.33
CA ILE A 16 4.16 0.03 16.61
C ILE A 16 4.59 -0.24 18.04
N ARG A 17 5.69 0.38 18.52
CA ARG A 17 6.15 0.20 19.90
C ARG A 17 5.11 0.65 20.92
N ALA A 18 4.49 1.81 20.70
CA ALA A 18 3.46 2.33 21.60
C ALA A 18 2.22 1.43 21.63
N ASN A 19 1.75 0.97 20.47
CA ASN A 19 0.62 0.05 20.36
C ASN A 19 0.93 -1.32 20.99
N ASP A 20 2.13 -1.85 20.79
CA ASP A 20 2.57 -3.11 21.43
C ASP A 20 2.57 -3.01 22.97
N VAL A 21 2.94 -1.85 23.53
CA VAL A 21 2.82 -1.59 24.98
C VAL A 21 1.36 -1.50 25.41
N ALA A 22 0.50 -0.82 24.63
CA ALA A 22 -0.91 -0.69 24.93
C ALA A 22 -1.62 -2.06 24.94
N VAL A 23 -1.36 -2.91 23.94
CA VAL A 23 -1.93 -4.27 23.85
C VAL A 23 -1.48 -5.14 25.03
N ARG A 24 -0.21 -5.05 25.45
CA ARG A 24 0.29 -5.79 26.62
C ARG A 24 -0.29 -5.31 27.94
N SER A 25 -0.55 -4.01 28.06
CA SER A 25 -1.04 -3.39 29.30
C SER A 25 -2.57 -3.49 29.44
N ALA A 26 -3.30 -3.60 28.32
CA ALA A 26 -4.75 -3.70 28.32
C ALA A 26 -5.22 -5.08 28.81
N PRO A 27 -6.07 -5.14 29.85
CA PRO A 27 -6.71 -6.38 30.28
C PRO A 27 -7.52 -7.06 29.16
N PRO A 28 -7.78 -8.38 29.24
CA PRO A 28 -8.59 -9.10 28.25
C PRO A 28 -10.00 -8.55 28.04
N ASP A 29 -10.61 -7.98 29.08
CA ASP A 29 -11.95 -7.40 29.09
C ASP A 29 -11.98 -5.88 28.80
N HIS A 30 -10.83 -5.29 28.45
CA HIS A 30 -10.75 -3.87 28.14
C HIS A 30 -11.62 -3.51 26.92
N PRO A 31 -12.50 -2.49 26.99
CA PRO A 31 -13.44 -2.17 25.90
C PRO A 31 -12.78 -1.92 24.54
N GLU A 32 -11.58 -1.34 24.53
CA GLU A 32 -10.84 -1.04 23.30
C GLU A 32 -9.87 -2.15 22.88
N ARG A 33 -9.87 -3.32 23.54
CA ARG A 33 -8.91 -4.39 23.26
C ARG A 33 -8.94 -4.81 21.79
N GLY A 34 -10.14 -4.98 21.22
CA GLY A 34 -10.32 -5.31 19.80
C GLY A 34 -9.68 -4.27 18.88
N THR A 35 -9.88 -2.98 19.16
CA THR A 35 -9.28 -1.87 18.40
C THR A 35 -7.76 -1.84 18.51
N LEU A 36 -7.21 -2.03 19.72
CA LEU A 36 -5.76 -2.05 19.93
C LEU A 36 -5.10 -3.18 19.15
N LEU A 37 -5.71 -4.37 19.15
CA LEU A 37 -5.27 -5.54 18.39
C LEU A 37 -5.39 -5.33 16.87
N ALA A 38 -6.49 -4.73 16.41
CA ALA A 38 -6.67 -4.42 15.00
C ALA A 38 -5.62 -3.41 14.50
N ASN A 39 -5.35 -2.37 15.28
CA ASN A 39 -4.31 -1.38 14.98
C ASN A 39 -2.93 -2.04 14.92
N ARG A 40 -2.63 -2.95 15.85
CA ARG A 40 -1.40 -3.75 15.82
C ARG A 40 -1.25 -4.47 14.48
N GLY A 41 -2.31 -5.11 14.02
CA GLY A 41 -2.30 -5.82 12.74
C GLY A 41 -2.11 -4.89 11.54
N VAL A 42 -2.79 -3.75 11.52
CA VAL A 42 -2.67 -2.75 10.44
C VAL A 42 -1.25 -2.19 10.37
N TYR A 43 -0.66 -1.79 11.49
CA TYR A 43 0.70 -1.26 11.51
C TYR A 43 1.74 -2.28 11.04
N ARG A 44 1.57 -3.55 11.39
CA ARG A 44 2.45 -4.64 10.93
C ARG A 44 2.31 -4.88 9.42
N MET A 45 1.10 -4.80 8.88
CA MET A 45 0.89 -4.84 7.42
C MET A 45 1.55 -3.66 6.70
N GLU A 46 1.50 -2.47 7.30
CA GLU A 46 2.14 -1.28 6.75
C GLU A 46 3.66 -1.41 6.78
N GLN A 47 4.23 -1.86 7.90
CA GLN A 47 5.65 -2.15 8.04
C GLN A 47 6.13 -3.16 6.99
N PHE A 48 5.40 -4.25 6.82
CA PHE A 48 5.67 -5.24 5.75
C PHE A 48 5.69 -4.60 4.36
N SER A 49 4.85 -3.60 4.11
CA SER A 49 4.76 -2.94 2.79
C SER A 49 5.92 -1.99 2.52
N LEU A 50 6.51 -1.43 3.58
CA LEU A 50 7.57 -0.44 3.51
C LEU A 50 8.96 -1.05 3.60
N SER A 51 9.09 -2.31 4.03
CA SER A 51 10.38 -3.00 4.11
C SER A 51 10.88 -3.40 2.72
N ASP A 52 12.16 -3.15 2.44
CA ASP A 52 12.85 -3.62 1.23
C ASP A 52 13.10 -5.15 1.26
N ASP A 53 13.20 -5.74 2.45
CA ASP A 53 13.26 -7.18 2.68
C ASP A 53 12.27 -7.55 3.80
N PRO A 54 10.97 -7.67 3.47
CA PRO A 54 9.97 -7.94 4.46
C PRO A 54 10.06 -9.41 4.93
N GLY A 55 10.35 -9.59 6.22
CA GLY A 55 10.26 -10.90 6.86
C GLY A 55 8.79 -11.33 7.02
N ASP A 56 8.54 -12.64 6.92
CA ASP A 56 7.19 -13.21 7.04
C ASP A 56 6.56 -12.96 8.43
N LEU A 57 7.41 -12.67 9.43
CA LEU A 57 7.00 -12.41 10.81
C LEU A 57 5.99 -11.26 10.93
N ASP A 58 6.11 -10.20 10.13
CA ASP A 58 5.16 -9.08 10.22
C ASP A 58 3.76 -9.48 9.76
N LEU A 59 3.64 -10.33 8.73
CA LEU A 59 2.35 -10.85 8.29
C LEU A 59 1.77 -11.86 9.27
N ASP A 60 2.59 -12.71 9.89
CA ASP A 60 2.13 -13.63 10.92
C ASP A 60 1.61 -12.89 12.15
N VAL A 61 2.34 -11.87 12.62
CA VAL A 61 1.88 -11.00 13.71
C VAL A 61 0.60 -10.28 13.31
N ALA A 62 0.48 -9.78 12.07
CA ALA A 62 -0.71 -9.11 11.60
C ALA A 62 -1.94 -10.04 11.60
N VAL A 63 -1.80 -11.23 11.01
CA VAL A 63 -2.88 -12.24 10.96
C VAL A 63 -3.29 -12.66 12.38
N ALA A 64 -2.32 -12.90 13.28
CA ALA A 64 -2.61 -13.28 14.65
C ALA A 64 -3.38 -12.17 15.40
N ALA A 65 -2.90 -10.93 15.33
CA ALA A 65 -3.52 -9.80 16.01
C ALA A 65 -4.94 -9.51 15.47
N LEU A 66 -5.14 -9.58 14.15
CA LEU A 66 -6.46 -9.38 13.55
C LEU A 66 -7.43 -10.54 13.83
N THR A 67 -6.93 -11.77 13.91
CA THR A 67 -7.73 -12.92 14.33
C THR A 67 -8.23 -12.75 15.77
N GLU A 68 -7.35 -12.32 16.68
CA GLU A 68 -7.73 -12.03 18.06
C GLU A 68 -8.70 -10.85 18.14
N ALA A 69 -8.46 -9.78 17.37
CA ALA A 69 -9.35 -8.62 17.30
C ALA A 69 -10.77 -9.01 16.91
N VAL A 70 -10.93 -9.85 15.89
CA VAL A 70 -12.24 -10.38 15.48
C VAL A 70 -12.87 -11.21 16.60
N ALA A 71 -12.11 -12.07 17.27
CA ALA A 71 -12.62 -12.97 18.31
C ALA A 71 -13.14 -12.23 19.55
N VAL A 72 -12.53 -11.09 19.92
CA VAL A 72 -12.91 -10.33 21.12
C VAL A 72 -13.91 -9.20 20.86
N THR A 73 -14.24 -8.92 19.59
CA THR A 73 -15.12 -7.81 19.22
C THR A 73 -16.54 -8.30 18.94
N PRO A 74 -17.56 -7.76 19.61
CA PRO A 74 -18.96 -8.09 19.32
C PRO A 74 -19.36 -7.78 17.88
N LEU A 75 -20.37 -8.50 17.36
CA LEU A 75 -20.93 -8.26 16.03
C LEU A 75 -21.39 -6.80 15.88
N GLY A 76 -21.01 -6.18 14.77
CA GLY A 76 -21.28 -4.77 14.48
C GLY A 76 -20.33 -4.23 13.39
N SER A 77 -20.27 -2.90 13.25
CA SER A 77 -19.40 -2.26 12.24
C SER A 77 -17.93 -2.61 12.44
N SER A 78 -17.39 -2.44 13.66
CA SER A 78 -15.98 -2.72 13.95
C SER A 78 -15.61 -4.18 13.68
N HIS A 79 -16.51 -5.12 13.97
CA HIS A 79 -16.29 -6.52 13.64
C HIS A 79 -16.19 -6.75 12.13
N ALA A 80 -16.98 -6.06 11.31
CA ALA A 80 -16.87 -6.12 9.85
C ALA A 80 -15.56 -5.50 9.34
N ASP A 81 -15.17 -4.34 9.89
CA ASP A 81 -13.88 -3.69 9.57
C ASP A 81 -12.70 -4.61 9.87
N PHE A 82 -12.71 -5.26 11.04
CA PHE A 82 -11.63 -6.17 11.46
C PHE A 82 -11.57 -7.44 10.61
N ASN A 83 -12.73 -7.97 10.19
CA ASN A 83 -12.79 -9.07 9.24
C ASN A 83 -12.25 -8.68 7.86
N ASN A 84 -12.54 -7.47 7.39
CA ASN A 84 -11.95 -6.95 6.16
C ASN A 84 -10.42 -6.81 6.27
N ASN A 85 -9.92 -6.28 7.38
CA ASN A 85 -8.48 -6.17 7.63
C ASN A 85 -7.81 -7.55 7.71
N LEU A 86 -8.42 -8.50 8.41
CA LEU A 86 -7.96 -9.89 8.48
C LEU A 86 -7.88 -10.52 7.08
N GLY A 87 -8.93 -10.34 6.28
CA GLY A 87 -8.96 -10.80 4.89
C GLY A 87 -7.83 -10.21 4.04
N ASN A 88 -7.53 -8.92 4.20
CA ASN A 88 -6.41 -8.29 3.50
C ASN A 88 -5.03 -8.80 3.97
N ALA A 89 -4.84 -9.03 5.27
CA ALA A 89 -3.61 -9.60 5.82
C ALA A 89 -3.34 -11.01 5.27
N LEU A 90 -4.36 -11.87 5.31
CA LEU A 90 -4.30 -13.23 4.79
C LEU A 90 -4.03 -13.27 3.28
N GLN A 91 -4.64 -12.35 2.52
CA GLN A 91 -4.38 -12.19 1.10
C GLN A 91 -2.90 -11.88 0.78
N ARG A 92 -2.26 -11.03 1.58
CA ARG A 92 -0.84 -10.71 1.42
C ARG A 92 0.05 -11.87 1.82
N ARG A 93 -0.31 -12.60 2.88
CA ARG A 93 0.41 -13.80 3.30
C ARG A 93 0.35 -14.88 2.23
N PHE A 94 -0.84 -15.11 1.66
CA PHE A 94 -1.01 -16.00 0.51
C PHE A 94 -0.14 -15.63 -0.69
N GLU A 95 -0.03 -14.34 -1.05
CA GLU A 95 0.84 -13.92 -2.16
C GLU A 95 2.31 -14.25 -1.94
N ARG A 96 2.73 -14.40 -0.68
CA ARG A 96 4.10 -14.71 -0.29
C ARG A 96 4.33 -16.22 -0.17
N THR A 97 3.41 -16.93 0.48
CA THR A 97 3.57 -18.34 0.86
C THR A 97 2.91 -19.32 -0.12
N ALA A 98 1.97 -18.83 -0.93
CA ALA A 98 1.06 -19.63 -1.74
C ALA A 98 0.25 -20.67 -0.96
N ASP A 99 0.08 -20.50 0.36
CA ASP A 99 -0.69 -21.41 1.20
C ASP A 99 -2.21 -21.26 0.96
N PRO A 100 -2.90 -22.24 0.35
CA PRO A 100 -4.32 -22.15 0.03
C PRO A 100 -5.20 -21.95 1.28
N ALA A 101 -4.75 -22.35 2.47
CA ALA A 101 -5.50 -22.12 3.70
C ALA A 101 -5.67 -20.62 3.98
N ASP A 102 -4.70 -19.78 3.61
CA ASP A 102 -4.77 -18.34 3.82
C ASP A 102 -5.81 -17.69 2.91
N ILE A 103 -5.84 -18.06 1.63
CA ILE A 103 -6.83 -17.47 0.71
C ILE A 103 -8.25 -17.93 1.04
N ASP A 104 -8.44 -19.16 1.50
CA ASP A 104 -9.75 -19.67 1.95
C ASP A 104 -10.24 -18.95 3.22
N ARG A 105 -9.35 -18.72 4.19
CA ARG A 105 -9.66 -17.92 5.38
C ARG A 105 -9.93 -16.46 5.03
N SER A 106 -9.20 -15.89 4.06
CA SER A 106 -9.44 -14.53 3.58
C SER A 106 -10.83 -14.39 2.99
N ILE A 107 -11.27 -15.34 2.17
CA ILE A 107 -12.60 -15.32 1.54
C ILE A 107 -13.68 -15.41 2.61
N THR A 108 -13.50 -16.27 3.60
CA THR A 108 -14.42 -16.39 4.74
C THR A 108 -14.56 -15.05 5.47
N ALA A 109 -13.45 -14.43 5.87
CA ALA A 109 -13.48 -13.15 6.58
C ALA A 109 -14.11 -12.02 5.74
N LEU A 110 -13.78 -11.94 4.45
CA LEU A 110 -14.31 -10.90 3.56
C LEU A 110 -15.80 -11.09 3.27
N ARG A 111 -16.28 -12.33 3.18
CA ARG A 111 -17.72 -12.62 3.10
C ARG A 111 -18.44 -12.13 4.35
N THR A 112 -17.94 -12.50 5.53
CA THR A 112 -18.49 -12.02 6.82
C THR A 112 -18.53 -10.50 6.90
N ALA A 113 -17.48 -9.80 6.44
CA ALA A 113 -17.48 -8.34 6.38
C ALA A 113 -18.55 -7.80 5.40
N SER A 114 -18.60 -8.34 4.17
CA SER A 114 -19.52 -7.89 3.12
C SER A 114 -21.00 -8.18 3.39
N GLU A 115 -21.29 -9.16 4.23
CA GLU A 115 -22.65 -9.56 4.63
C GLU A 115 -23.10 -8.87 5.93
N SER A 116 -22.27 -8.02 6.52
CA SER A 116 -22.60 -7.31 7.76
C SER A 116 -23.71 -6.28 7.52
N PRO A 117 -24.87 -6.39 8.19
CA PRO A 117 -25.96 -5.43 8.05
C PRO A 117 -25.63 -4.07 8.71
N ALA A 118 -24.59 -4.01 9.54
CA ALA A 118 -24.15 -2.80 10.21
C ALA A 118 -23.17 -1.96 9.37
N ALA A 119 -22.69 -2.49 8.24
CA ALA A 119 -21.74 -1.79 7.37
C ALA A 119 -22.48 -0.84 6.41
N PRO A 120 -22.06 0.42 6.28
CA PRO A 120 -22.62 1.33 5.27
C PRO A 120 -22.21 0.88 3.85
N ASP A 121 -22.96 1.32 2.84
CA ASP A 121 -22.76 0.93 1.43
C ASP A 121 -21.32 1.15 0.94
N GLU A 122 -20.70 2.26 1.35
CA GLU A 122 -19.30 2.54 1.00
C GLU A 122 -18.33 1.49 1.57
N ALA A 123 -18.53 1.07 2.82
CA ALA A 123 -17.72 0.03 3.43
C ALA A 123 -18.00 -1.34 2.78
N GLN A 124 -19.27 -1.67 2.53
CA GLN A 124 -19.67 -2.90 1.84
C GLN A 124 -19.03 -3.00 0.45
N ALA A 125 -19.02 -1.91 -0.33
CA ALA A 125 -18.36 -1.88 -1.62
C ALA A 125 -16.85 -2.16 -1.51
N THR A 126 -16.18 -1.66 -0.47
CA THR A 126 -14.76 -1.97 -0.21
C THR A 126 -14.57 -3.46 0.09
N TYR A 127 -15.43 -4.03 0.93
CA TYR A 127 -15.34 -5.44 1.32
C TYR A 127 -15.59 -6.36 0.12
N LEU A 128 -16.58 -6.04 -0.70
CA LEU A 128 -16.91 -6.78 -1.93
C LEU A 128 -15.78 -6.69 -2.97
N ASN A 129 -15.16 -5.52 -3.13
CA ASN A 129 -14.01 -5.40 -4.02
C ASN A 129 -12.83 -6.27 -3.52
N ASN A 130 -12.55 -6.25 -2.21
CA ASN A 130 -11.50 -7.09 -1.62
C ASN A 130 -11.84 -8.59 -1.74
N LEU A 131 -13.10 -8.97 -1.56
CA LEU A 131 -13.60 -10.33 -1.79
C LEU A 131 -13.39 -10.76 -3.25
N GLY A 132 -13.72 -9.89 -4.21
CA GLY A 132 -13.50 -10.11 -5.63
C GLY A 132 -12.02 -10.38 -5.95
N ILE A 133 -11.10 -9.63 -5.33
CA ILE A 133 -9.65 -9.85 -5.46
C ILE A 133 -9.25 -11.23 -4.88
N ALA A 134 -9.73 -11.57 -3.68
CA ALA A 134 -9.41 -12.84 -3.04
C ALA A 134 -9.90 -14.05 -3.85
N LEU A 135 -11.15 -13.99 -4.35
CA LEU A 135 -11.74 -15.01 -5.21
C LEU A 135 -10.97 -15.17 -6.53
N ARG A 136 -10.55 -14.06 -7.15
CA ARG A 136 -9.73 -14.10 -8.37
C ARG A 136 -8.36 -14.73 -8.12
N ARG A 137 -7.74 -14.43 -6.98
CA ARG A 137 -6.46 -15.04 -6.58
C ARG A 137 -6.63 -16.54 -6.38
N ARG A 138 -7.68 -16.97 -5.68
CA ARG A 138 -8.01 -18.39 -5.52
C ARG A 138 -8.29 -19.09 -6.85
N PHE A 139 -9.00 -18.46 -7.78
CA PHE A 139 -9.28 -19.00 -9.12
C PHE A 139 -8.01 -19.44 -9.85
N ARG A 140 -6.92 -18.67 -9.74
CA ARG A 140 -5.63 -19.01 -10.39
C ARG A 140 -4.98 -20.30 -9.87
N HIS A 141 -5.43 -20.79 -8.71
CA HIS A 141 -4.97 -22.05 -8.13
C HIS A 141 -6.05 -23.13 -8.25
N GLN A 142 -7.27 -22.85 -7.74
CA GLN A 142 -8.43 -23.75 -7.81
C GLN A 142 -9.70 -23.03 -7.31
N GLY A 143 -10.43 -22.31 -8.18
CA GLY A 143 -11.60 -21.54 -7.73
C GLY A 143 -12.65 -21.26 -8.79
N ASP A 144 -13.65 -20.46 -8.42
CA ASP A 144 -14.74 -20.02 -9.28
C ASP A 144 -14.57 -18.54 -9.64
N LEU A 145 -14.39 -18.28 -10.93
CA LEU A 145 -14.22 -16.93 -11.45
C LEU A 145 -15.52 -16.12 -11.45
N GLU A 146 -16.68 -16.77 -11.57
CA GLU A 146 -17.97 -16.07 -11.63
C GLU A 146 -18.29 -15.40 -10.29
N ALA A 147 -17.95 -16.04 -9.17
CA ALA A 147 -18.06 -15.43 -7.85
C ALA A 147 -17.18 -14.15 -7.70
N SER A 148 -16.01 -14.12 -8.33
CA SER A 148 -15.14 -12.93 -8.34
C SER A 148 -15.76 -11.80 -9.16
N ILE A 149 -16.32 -12.13 -10.33
CA ILE A 149 -16.99 -11.18 -11.22
C ILE A 149 -18.21 -10.58 -10.52
N ASP A 150 -19.04 -11.41 -9.87
CA ASP A 150 -20.21 -10.96 -9.12
C ASP A 150 -19.85 -10.01 -7.98
N ALA A 151 -18.85 -10.37 -7.16
CA ALA A 151 -18.39 -9.54 -6.06
C ALA A 151 -17.90 -8.17 -6.55
N HIS A 152 -17.11 -8.13 -7.63
CA HIS A 152 -16.66 -6.88 -8.22
C HIS A 152 -17.80 -6.05 -8.84
N ARG A 153 -18.75 -6.70 -9.51
CA ARG A 153 -19.93 -6.02 -10.06
C ARG A 153 -20.74 -5.34 -8.95
N ARG A 154 -21.04 -6.07 -7.88
CA ARG A 154 -21.79 -5.52 -6.73
C ARG A 154 -21.05 -4.37 -6.05
N ALA A 155 -19.72 -4.43 -5.96
CA ALA A 155 -18.92 -3.31 -5.45
C ALA A 155 -19.09 -2.04 -6.31
N VAL A 156 -19.07 -2.18 -7.63
CA VAL A 156 -19.29 -1.06 -8.58
C VAL A 156 -20.72 -0.51 -8.49
N GLU A 157 -21.72 -1.37 -8.32
CA GLU A 157 -23.13 -0.98 -8.21
C GLU A 157 -23.43 -0.22 -6.91
N LEU A 158 -22.78 -0.59 -5.80
CA LEU A 158 -22.94 0.07 -4.50
C LEU A 158 -22.15 1.37 -4.39
N ARG A 159 -21.00 1.49 -5.08
CA ARG A 159 -20.16 2.67 -4.95
C ARG A 159 -20.71 3.85 -5.74
N ASP A 160 -20.80 5.00 -5.09
CA ASP A 160 -21.13 6.26 -5.74
C ASP A 160 -20.22 6.51 -6.96
N PRO A 161 -20.78 6.62 -8.18
CA PRO A 161 -20.02 6.98 -9.37
C PRO A 161 -19.41 8.38 -9.32
N GLY A 162 -19.60 9.19 -8.28
CA GLY A 162 -18.93 10.48 -8.07
C GLY A 162 -17.58 10.41 -7.35
N VAL A 163 -17.26 9.28 -6.68
CA VAL A 163 -16.03 9.18 -5.85
C VAL A 163 -14.87 8.52 -6.59
N PRO A 164 -13.60 8.95 -6.36
CA PRO A 164 -12.43 8.39 -7.04
C PRO A 164 -12.24 6.87 -6.84
N GLU A 165 -12.69 6.34 -5.71
CA GLU A 165 -12.67 4.93 -5.33
C GLU A 165 -13.42 4.04 -6.32
N TRP A 166 -14.49 4.55 -6.95
CA TRP A 166 -15.25 3.83 -7.97
C TRP A 166 -14.34 3.31 -9.10
N ALA A 167 -13.33 4.10 -9.49
CA ALA A 167 -12.39 3.72 -10.54
C ALA A 167 -11.55 2.49 -10.17
N LYS A 168 -11.30 2.26 -8.87
CA LYS A 168 -10.58 1.08 -8.37
C LYS A 168 -11.46 -0.16 -8.48
N ASP A 169 -12.71 -0.10 -8.02
CA ASP A 169 -13.64 -1.24 -8.11
C ASP A 169 -13.93 -1.60 -9.56
N GLN A 170 -14.16 -0.58 -10.38
CA GLN A 170 -14.38 -0.70 -11.82
C GLN A 170 -13.18 -1.36 -12.52
N SER A 171 -11.95 -1.01 -12.11
CA SER A 171 -10.74 -1.67 -12.62
C SER A 171 -10.65 -3.14 -12.17
N GLY A 172 -11.10 -3.44 -10.95
CA GLY A 172 -11.21 -4.79 -10.41
C GLY A 172 -12.17 -5.64 -11.26
N TYR A 173 -13.36 -5.09 -11.54
CA TYR A 173 -14.38 -5.72 -12.38
C TYR A 173 -13.87 -5.99 -13.80
N ALA A 174 -13.32 -4.98 -14.48
CA ALA A 174 -12.75 -5.12 -15.82
C ALA A 174 -11.61 -6.17 -15.85
N THR A 175 -10.82 -6.25 -14.78
CA THR A 175 -9.75 -7.26 -14.66
C THR A 175 -10.28 -8.68 -14.51
N ALA A 176 -11.39 -8.88 -13.79
CA ALA A 176 -12.05 -10.18 -13.67
C ALA A 176 -12.66 -10.63 -15.02
N LEU A 177 -13.34 -9.73 -15.74
CA LEU A 177 -13.85 -9.99 -17.09
C LEU A 177 -12.73 -10.34 -18.07
N ARG A 178 -11.59 -9.65 -17.98
CA ARG A 178 -10.41 -9.99 -18.78
C ARG A 178 -9.92 -11.41 -18.50
N GLU A 179 -9.93 -11.85 -17.24
CA GLU A 179 -9.54 -13.21 -16.90
C GLU A 179 -10.54 -14.23 -17.47
N ARG A 180 -11.83 -13.90 -17.50
CA ARG A 180 -12.87 -14.74 -18.13
C ARG A 180 -12.63 -14.89 -19.62
N PHE A 181 -12.27 -13.82 -20.30
CA PHE A 181 -11.85 -13.91 -21.71
C PHE A 181 -10.66 -14.85 -21.89
N LYS A 182 -9.61 -14.75 -21.07
CA LYS A 182 -8.45 -15.65 -21.19
C LYS A 182 -8.82 -17.12 -20.98
N THR A 183 -9.75 -17.41 -20.07
CA THR A 183 -10.17 -18.78 -19.78
C THR A 183 -11.09 -19.34 -20.86
N THR A 184 -11.97 -18.51 -21.44
CA THR A 184 -13.02 -18.95 -22.38
C THR A 184 -12.62 -18.81 -23.85
N GLY A 185 -11.73 -17.87 -24.18
CA GLY A 185 -11.42 -17.46 -25.55
C GLY A 185 -12.54 -16.70 -26.25
N ASP A 186 -13.68 -16.45 -25.60
CA ASP A 186 -14.85 -15.84 -26.22
C ASP A 186 -14.68 -14.31 -26.38
N PRO A 187 -14.68 -13.79 -27.63
CA PRO A 187 -14.53 -12.36 -27.90
C PRO A 187 -15.58 -11.47 -27.22
N THR A 188 -16.76 -11.98 -26.89
CA THR A 188 -17.79 -11.19 -26.17
C THR A 188 -17.31 -10.80 -24.77
N HIS A 189 -16.60 -11.69 -24.06
CA HIS A 189 -16.00 -11.39 -22.76
C HIS A 189 -14.83 -10.40 -22.89
N ARG A 190 -14.06 -10.47 -23.98
CA ARG A 190 -13.02 -9.48 -24.30
C ARG A 190 -13.63 -8.10 -24.47
N ASP A 191 -14.67 -8.00 -25.28
CA ASP A 191 -15.32 -6.73 -25.60
C ASP A 191 -15.97 -6.13 -24.35
N ALA A 192 -16.56 -6.95 -23.49
CA ALA A 192 -17.04 -6.54 -22.17
C ALA A 192 -15.90 -5.99 -21.31
N ALA A 193 -14.77 -6.70 -21.19
CA ALA A 193 -13.62 -6.23 -20.42
C ALA A 193 -13.07 -4.89 -20.95
N VAL A 194 -12.95 -4.74 -22.27
CA VAL A 194 -12.51 -3.50 -22.92
C VAL A 194 -13.48 -2.35 -22.64
N ALA A 195 -14.79 -2.60 -22.71
CA ALA A 195 -15.80 -1.60 -22.40
C ALA A 195 -15.68 -1.10 -20.95
N GLU A 196 -15.52 -2.01 -19.99
CA GLU A 196 -15.36 -1.65 -18.58
C GLU A 196 -14.03 -0.91 -18.30
N PHE A 197 -12.92 -1.28 -18.96
CA PHE A 197 -11.67 -0.51 -18.87
C PHE A 197 -11.81 0.89 -19.49
N ALA A 198 -12.51 1.03 -20.60
CA ALA A 198 -12.72 2.32 -21.26
C ALA A 198 -13.46 3.32 -20.36
N LYS A 199 -14.40 2.85 -19.52
CA LYS A 199 -15.05 3.69 -18.50
C LYS A 199 -14.04 4.28 -17.51
N VAL A 200 -13.04 3.50 -17.08
CA VAL A 200 -11.97 3.98 -16.19
C VAL A 200 -11.08 5.01 -16.88
N VAL A 201 -10.68 4.76 -18.14
CA VAL A 201 -9.80 5.66 -18.90
C VAL A 201 -10.39 7.07 -19.03
N LYS A 202 -11.71 7.16 -19.28
CA LYS A 202 -12.43 8.42 -19.48
C LYS A 202 -12.66 9.23 -18.20
N ARG A 203 -12.33 8.68 -17.03
CA ARG A 203 -12.71 9.25 -15.74
C ARG A 203 -11.68 10.26 -15.24
N ALA A 204 -11.98 11.56 -15.36
CA ALA A 204 -11.01 12.64 -15.12
C ALA A 204 -10.56 12.78 -13.65
N ASP A 205 -11.43 12.47 -12.69
CA ASP A 205 -11.22 12.47 -11.24
C ASP A 205 -10.40 11.27 -10.75
N ALA A 206 -10.29 10.20 -11.55
CA ALA A 206 -9.51 9.03 -11.19
C ALA A 206 -8.00 9.33 -11.24
N MET A 207 -7.23 8.71 -10.35
CA MET A 207 -5.78 8.80 -10.35
C MET A 207 -5.21 8.43 -11.73
N ALA A 208 -4.34 9.28 -12.28
CA ALA A 208 -3.73 9.06 -13.60
C ALA A 208 -3.08 7.67 -13.74
N VAL A 209 -2.45 7.15 -12.68
CA VAL A 209 -1.84 5.81 -12.67
C VAL A 209 -2.88 4.70 -12.88
N VAL A 210 -4.07 4.84 -12.30
CA VAL A 210 -5.18 3.87 -12.47
C VAL A 210 -5.67 3.90 -13.92
N ARG A 211 -5.88 5.10 -14.46
CA ARG A 211 -6.30 5.31 -15.86
C ARG A 211 -5.28 4.76 -16.86
N ILE A 212 -3.98 5.01 -16.66
CA ILE A 212 -2.88 4.48 -17.48
C ILE A 212 -2.87 2.95 -17.47
N ARG A 213 -3.05 2.32 -16.30
CA ARG A 213 -3.10 0.86 -16.19
C ARG A 213 -4.30 0.28 -16.93
N ALA A 214 -5.48 0.91 -16.80
CA ALA A 214 -6.69 0.52 -17.52
C ALA A 214 -6.51 0.65 -19.04
N ALA A 215 -5.96 1.77 -19.52
CA ALA A 215 -5.68 2.02 -20.93
C ALA A 215 -4.74 0.96 -21.53
N ARG A 216 -3.63 0.66 -20.84
CA ARG A 216 -2.70 -0.40 -21.26
C ARG A 216 -3.35 -1.78 -21.27
N ALA A 217 -4.25 -2.07 -20.34
CA ALA A 217 -4.97 -3.34 -20.30
C ALA A 217 -5.96 -3.45 -21.46
N ALA A 218 -6.69 -2.39 -21.77
CA ALA A 218 -7.61 -2.33 -22.91
C ALA A 218 -6.87 -2.46 -24.25
N ALA A 219 -5.78 -1.71 -24.45
CA ALA A 219 -4.96 -1.77 -25.66
C ALA A 219 -4.44 -3.19 -25.95
N ARG A 220 -3.98 -3.90 -24.92
CA ARG A 220 -3.51 -5.29 -25.05
C ARG A 220 -4.60 -6.26 -25.50
N LEU A 221 -5.85 -5.99 -25.15
CA LEU A 221 -6.98 -6.83 -25.56
C LEU A 221 -7.43 -6.53 -26.99
N THR A 222 -7.20 -5.33 -27.49
CA THR A 222 -7.69 -4.92 -28.82
C THR A 222 -6.61 -4.99 -29.90
N VAL A 223 -5.31 -4.96 -29.56
CA VAL A 223 -4.20 -4.80 -30.53
C VAL A 223 -4.23 -5.76 -31.71
N GLU A 224 -4.64 -7.02 -31.52
CA GLU A 224 -4.63 -8.03 -32.58
C GLU A 224 -5.76 -7.85 -33.60
N HIS A 225 -6.86 -7.21 -33.23
CA HIS A 225 -8.08 -7.15 -34.04
C HIS A 225 -8.54 -5.71 -34.36
N ASP A 226 -8.10 -4.74 -33.57
CA ASP A 226 -8.39 -3.33 -33.71
C ASP A 226 -7.18 -2.50 -33.22
N PRO A 227 -6.11 -2.43 -34.04
CA PRO A 227 -4.89 -1.71 -33.68
C PRO A 227 -5.11 -0.20 -33.59
N GLY A 228 -6.09 0.36 -34.32
CA GLY A 228 -6.46 1.77 -34.22
C GLY A 228 -6.98 2.10 -32.82
N ARG A 229 -7.96 1.34 -32.35
CA ARG A 229 -8.48 1.51 -30.98
C ARG A 229 -7.44 1.20 -29.91
N ALA A 230 -6.52 0.27 -30.16
CA ALA A 230 -5.39 0.04 -29.26
C ALA A 230 -4.45 1.26 -29.18
N ALA A 231 -4.19 1.91 -30.31
CA ALA A 231 -3.40 3.14 -30.37
C ALA A 231 -4.07 4.28 -29.61
N ASP A 232 -5.39 4.47 -29.76
CA ASP A 232 -6.15 5.50 -29.03
C ASP A 232 -5.99 5.36 -27.51
N PHE A 233 -6.10 4.13 -26.98
CA PHE A 233 -5.87 3.88 -25.56
C PHE A 233 -4.44 4.21 -25.12
N LEU A 234 -3.44 3.88 -25.95
CA LEU A 234 -2.05 4.17 -25.63
C LEU A 234 -1.73 5.66 -25.70
N GLU A 235 -2.34 6.39 -26.63
CA GLU A 235 -2.22 7.84 -26.74
C GLU A 235 -2.73 8.53 -25.46
N GLU A 236 -3.93 8.16 -25.00
CA GLU A 236 -4.48 8.62 -23.73
C GLU A 236 -3.54 8.31 -22.54
N ALA A 237 -2.93 7.13 -22.52
CA ALA A 237 -1.97 6.77 -21.48
C ALA A 237 -0.71 7.65 -21.52
N VAL A 238 -0.21 8.02 -22.70
CA VAL A 238 0.95 8.90 -22.87
C VAL A 238 0.63 10.31 -22.42
N GLN A 239 -0.51 10.87 -22.83
CA GLN A 239 -0.96 12.20 -22.40
C GLN A 239 -1.07 12.27 -20.86
N LEU A 240 -1.58 11.21 -20.23
CA LEU A 240 -1.63 11.14 -18.77
C LEU A 240 -0.25 11.04 -18.10
N LEU A 241 0.71 10.35 -18.71
CA LEU A 241 2.08 10.29 -18.18
C LEU A 241 2.73 11.67 -18.14
N GLU A 242 2.50 12.51 -19.13
CA GLU A 242 3.01 13.88 -19.17
C GLU A 242 2.49 14.71 -18.00
N THR A 243 1.21 14.59 -17.66
CA THR A 243 0.63 15.29 -16.50
C THR A 243 1.24 14.83 -15.16
N VAL A 244 1.52 13.53 -15.02
CA VAL A 244 2.15 12.96 -13.82
C VAL A 244 3.62 13.36 -13.71
N ALA A 245 4.34 13.34 -14.84
CA ALA A 245 5.74 13.74 -14.92
C ALA A 245 5.91 15.23 -14.60
N LEU A 246 5.06 16.10 -15.17
CA LEU A 246 5.08 17.54 -14.91
C LEU A 246 4.77 17.88 -13.45
N ARG A 247 3.79 17.20 -12.82
CA ARG A 247 3.54 17.37 -11.37
C ARG A 247 4.73 16.94 -10.51
N ARG A 248 5.44 15.86 -10.88
CA ARG A 248 6.66 15.44 -10.18
C ARG A 248 7.81 16.41 -10.37
N LEU A 249 7.91 17.07 -11.52
CA LEU A 249 8.89 18.12 -11.77
C LEU A 249 8.56 19.38 -10.96
N ASP A 250 7.31 19.88 -10.99
CA ASP A 250 6.88 21.05 -10.20
C ASP A 250 7.03 20.84 -8.69
N LEU A 251 6.75 19.63 -8.18
CA LEU A 251 7.01 19.30 -6.76
C LEU A 251 8.50 19.33 -6.40
N LYS A 252 9.38 18.83 -7.28
CA LYS A 252 10.84 18.93 -7.10
C LYS A 252 11.33 20.38 -7.15
N ASP A 253 10.76 21.19 -8.03
CA ASP A 253 11.12 22.60 -8.16
C ASP A 253 10.58 23.46 -7.00
N ARG A 254 9.39 23.14 -6.46
CA ARG A 254 8.90 23.70 -5.19
C ARG A 254 9.71 23.26 -3.98
N GLN A 255 10.26 22.04 -3.97
CA GLN A 255 11.18 21.61 -2.93
C GLN A 255 12.55 22.29 -3.06
N ARG A 256 13.02 22.58 -4.28
CA ARG A 256 14.20 23.42 -4.51
C ARG A 256 13.98 24.86 -4.05
N SER A 257 12.79 25.43 -4.24
CA SER A 257 12.49 26.79 -3.78
C SER A 257 12.30 26.89 -2.25
N LYS A 258 11.85 25.82 -1.57
CA LYS A 258 11.75 25.77 -0.10
C LYS A 258 13.08 25.70 0.66
N ASN A 259 14.20 25.43 -0.02
CA ASN A 259 15.55 25.56 0.54
C ASN A 259 16.18 26.96 0.35
N CYS A 260 15.45 27.90 -0.25
CA CYS A 260 15.84 29.30 -0.30
C CYS A 260 15.01 30.08 0.72
N VAL A 261 15.58 30.34 1.89
CA VAL A 261 15.04 31.34 2.81
C VAL A 261 15.17 32.71 2.12
N PRO A 262 14.08 33.46 1.91
CA PRO A 262 14.21 34.82 1.40
C PRO A 262 14.65 35.70 2.57
N ASN A 263 15.94 36.04 2.63
CA ASN A 263 16.34 37.26 3.32
C ASN A 263 16.62 38.33 2.26
N SER A 264 16.11 39.53 2.54
CA SER A 264 15.95 40.63 1.61
C SER A 264 17.24 41.07 0.89
N ALA A 265 17.03 41.48 -0.35
CA ALA A 265 17.92 42.22 -1.26
C ALA A 265 18.96 41.39 -2.05
N VAL A 266 18.74 41.40 -3.38
CA VAL A 266 19.55 40.89 -4.50
C VAL A 266 19.36 39.41 -4.84
N ARG A 267 18.58 39.17 -5.91
CA ARG A 267 18.48 37.90 -6.64
C ARG A 267 19.79 37.61 -7.36
N THR A 268 20.54 36.61 -6.93
CA THR A 268 21.47 35.87 -7.78
C THR A 268 21.51 34.40 -7.37
N CYS A 269 20.83 33.53 -8.13
CA CYS A 269 21.17 32.11 -8.15
C CYS A 269 22.46 31.97 -8.98
N GLN A 270 23.60 31.70 -8.35
CA GLN A 270 24.80 31.27 -9.08
C GLN A 270 24.90 29.74 -9.10
N PRO A 271 25.15 29.11 -10.26
CA PRO A 271 25.57 27.72 -10.28
C PRO A 271 27.01 27.63 -9.77
N ARG A 272 27.27 26.62 -8.92
CA ARG A 272 28.63 26.25 -8.49
C ARG A 272 29.47 25.91 -9.72
N THR A 273 30.44 26.74 -10.06
CA THR A 273 31.58 26.34 -10.88
C THR A 273 32.74 25.98 -9.95
N ALA A 274 33.32 24.80 -10.18
CA ALA A 274 34.60 24.41 -9.63
C ALA A 274 35.71 25.16 -10.40
N ASP A 275 36.72 25.72 -9.70
CA ASP A 275 38.12 25.42 -9.99
C ASP A 275 39.08 25.95 -8.90
N ASN A 276 40.22 25.25 -8.83
CA ASN A 276 41.47 25.50 -8.13
C ASN A 276 42.04 26.91 -8.33
N SER A 277 42.71 27.43 -7.29
CA SER A 277 44.15 27.79 -7.35
C SER A 277 44.63 28.58 -6.11
N THR A 278 45.62 27.98 -5.43
CA THR A 278 46.85 28.54 -4.83
C THR A 278 46.91 29.89 -4.07
N ARG A 279 47.65 29.80 -2.94
CA ARG A 279 48.39 30.84 -2.17
C ARG A 279 47.50 31.76 -1.29
N GLY A 280 47.78 32.00 -0.02
CA GLY A 280 48.88 31.65 0.86
C GLY A 280 48.83 32.59 2.08
N SER A 281 49.25 32.09 3.25
CA SER A 281 49.98 32.80 4.31
C SER A 281 49.59 32.29 5.70
N ALA A 282 50.64 31.87 6.40
CA ALA A 282 50.63 31.36 7.75
C ALA A 282 50.51 32.48 8.79
N ARG A 283 49.89 32.19 9.93
CA ARG A 283 50.42 32.62 11.24
C ARG A 283 50.32 31.48 12.26
N ARG A 284 51.47 31.30 12.91
CA ARG A 284 51.92 30.36 13.96
C ARG A 284 51.26 30.76 15.31
N TRP A 285 51.04 29.91 16.31
CA TRP A 285 51.94 29.43 17.40
C TRP A 285 51.15 28.36 18.21
N SER A 286 51.57 27.08 18.30
CA SER A 286 52.42 26.43 19.35
C SER A 286 51.84 26.54 20.78
N ARG A 287 51.73 25.54 21.66
CA ARG A 287 52.53 24.31 21.94
C ARG A 287 51.64 23.27 22.68
N SER A 288 51.79 21.97 22.41
CA SER A 288 52.44 20.91 23.23
C SER A 288 51.52 20.06 24.15
N VAL A 289 51.34 18.81 23.70
CA VAL A 289 51.04 17.50 24.35
C VAL A 289 52.06 17.18 25.49
N PRO A 290 52.05 16.07 26.31
CA PRO A 290 51.17 14.88 26.33
C PRO A 290 50.89 14.11 27.67
N TRP A 291 49.94 13.16 27.57
CA TRP A 291 49.86 11.76 28.10
C TRP A 291 49.97 11.33 29.58
N THR A 292 49.12 10.32 29.87
CA THR A 292 49.24 9.06 30.69
C THR A 292 48.07 8.96 31.68
N GLY A 293 47.41 7.83 31.96
CA GLY A 293 47.60 6.42 31.61
C GLY A 293 47.05 5.53 32.75
N SER A 294 46.74 4.26 32.45
CA SER A 294 46.39 3.10 33.33
C SER A 294 44.96 3.07 33.90
N ALA A 295 44.10 2.04 33.76
CA ALA A 295 44.16 0.59 33.50
C ALA A 295 44.65 -0.32 34.66
N SER A 296 43.92 -1.44 34.83
CA SER A 296 44.12 -2.68 35.65
C SER A 296 43.05 -2.82 36.75
N SER A 297 42.02 -3.69 36.65
CA SER A 297 41.94 -5.17 36.69
C SER A 297 42.44 -5.80 37.99
N VAL A 298 41.61 -6.62 38.67
CA VAL A 298 41.91 -7.99 39.18
C VAL A 298 40.59 -8.71 39.54
N ALA A 299 40.58 -10.02 39.32
CA ALA A 299 39.54 -11.02 39.39
C ALA A 299 39.13 -11.54 40.80
N GLY A 300 37.99 -12.24 40.84
CA GLY A 300 37.95 -13.63 41.33
C GLY A 300 37.39 -13.94 42.72
N SER A 301 36.48 -14.93 42.74
CA SER A 301 36.26 -16.02 43.72
C SER A 301 35.15 -15.97 44.80
N ALA A 302 34.26 -16.97 44.67
CA ALA A 302 33.73 -17.93 45.66
C ALA A 302 32.61 -17.57 46.67
N LEU A 303 31.57 -18.44 46.64
CA LEU A 303 30.60 -18.86 47.68
C LEU A 303 31.29 -19.27 49.01
N PRO A 304 30.63 -19.40 50.19
CA PRO A 304 29.32 -20.05 50.50
C PRO A 304 28.39 -19.18 51.39
N ASN A 305 27.16 -19.53 51.79
CA ASN A 305 26.41 -20.77 52.10
C ASN A 305 24.92 -20.50 51.88
#